data_AF-A0A7W7Q9K9-F1
#
_entry.id   AF-A0A7W7Q9K9-F1
#
_cell.length_a   1.000
_cell.length_b   1.000
_cell.length_c   1.000
_cell.angle_alpha   90.00
_cell.angle_beta   90.00
_cell.angle_gamma   90.00
#
_symmetry.space_group_name_H-M   'P 1'
#
loop_
_entity.id
_entity.type
_entity.pdbx_description
1 polymer ?
#
loop_
_entity_poly.entity_id
_entity_poly.type
_entity_poly.pdbx_seq_one_letter_code
_entity_poly.pdbx_strand_id
1 'polypeptide(L)'
;MTEVVRTEPALGAPGPGTLHWRYAGEVRGYLLLVKAGLLQLMHPGLGAGVEHHSDFFNEPWERVLRSVPEIQGVTFDYPDGAATAQKIRDYHTHIKGTDAQGRRYHALDPETYFWAHATIWDALFQMIDLFDHPMTEAEKEQLY
;
A
#
# COMPACT_ATOMS: atom_id res chain seq x y z
N MET A 1 3.93 -35.41 -6.24
CA MET A 1 4.71 -34.23 -6.63
C MET A 1 3.73 -33.30 -7.30
N THR A 2 3.13 -32.37 -6.56
CA THR A 2 2.08 -31.49 -7.06
C THR A 2 2.75 -30.39 -7.86
N GLU A 3 2.45 -30.36 -9.16
CA GLU A 3 2.96 -29.37 -10.10
C GLU A 3 2.32 -28.02 -9.77
N VAL A 4 3.12 -27.09 -9.24
CA VAL A 4 2.70 -25.70 -9.05
C VAL A 4 2.62 -25.08 -10.43
N VAL A 5 1.39 -24.93 -10.94
CA VAL A 5 1.12 -24.18 -12.17
C VAL A 5 1.57 -22.75 -11.94
N ARG A 6 2.73 -22.38 -12.50
CA ARG A 6 3.18 -20.99 -12.54
C ARG A 6 2.34 -20.26 -13.57
N THR A 7 1.37 -19.48 -13.11
CA THR A 7 0.71 -18.47 -13.93
C THR A 7 1.74 -17.43 -14.35
N GLU A 8 1.89 -17.20 -15.66
CA GLU A 8 2.67 -16.06 -16.14
C GLU A 8 2.11 -14.76 -15.56
N PRO A 9 2.97 -13.79 -15.18
CA PRO A 9 2.50 -12.52 -14.65
C PRO A 9 1.60 -11.85 -15.69
N ALA A 10 0.44 -11.37 -15.25
CA ALA A 10 -0.42 -10.55 -16.08
C ALA A 10 0.37 -9.37 -16.63
N LEU A 11 0.10 -8.95 -17.88
CA LEU A 11 0.67 -7.72 -18.44
C LEU A 11 0.44 -6.57 -17.44
N GLY A 12 1.53 -5.96 -16.96
CA GLY A 12 1.47 -4.87 -15.97
C GLY A 12 1.64 -5.28 -14.50
N ALA A 13 1.85 -6.56 -14.18
CA ALA A 13 2.16 -6.95 -12.80
C ALA A 13 3.53 -6.37 -12.33
N PRO A 14 3.66 -5.96 -11.05
CA PRO A 14 4.94 -5.57 -10.48
C PRO A 14 6.01 -6.66 -10.65
N GLY A 15 7.24 -6.27 -11.01
CA GLY A 15 8.32 -7.23 -11.24
C GLY A 15 9.51 -6.64 -12.01
N PRO A 16 10.61 -7.40 -12.17
CA PRO A 16 11.81 -6.93 -12.83
C PRO A 16 11.52 -6.28 -14.19
N GLY A 17 12.06 -5.08 -14.40
CA GLY A 17 11.88 -4.31 -15.64
C GLY A 17 10.68 -3.37 -15.68
N THR A 18 9.81 -3.36 -14.67
CA THR A 18 8.70 -2.39 -14.59
C THR A 18 9.08 -1.12 -13.84
N LEU A 19 8.34 -0.03 -14.06
CA LEU A 19 8.48 1.21 -13.27
C LEU A 19 8.24 0.95 -11.79
N HIS A 20 7.27 0.09 -11.48
CA HIS A 20 6.97 -0.27 -10.09
C HIS A 20 8.20 -0.89 -9.40
N TRP A 21 8.90 -1.80 -10.07
CA TRP A 21 10.14 -2.38 -9.55
C TRP A 21 11.25 -1.35 -9.36
N ARG A 22 11.36 -0.39 -10.28
CA ARG A 22 12.36 0.69 -10.19
C ARG A 22 12.13 1.59 -8.97
N TYR A 23 10.88 1.91 -8.65
CA TYR A 23 10.55 2.98 -7.70
C TYR A 23 9.96 2.53 -6.36
N ALA A 24 9.33 1.35 -6.25
CA ALA A 24 8.68 0.91 -5.00
C ALA A 24 9.65 0.72 -3.82
N GLY A 25 10.94 0.51 -4.12
CA GLY A 25 12.02 0.33 -3.14
C GLY A 25 12.86 1.57 -2.88
N GLU A 26 12.49 2.71 -3.47
CA GLU A 26 13.32 3.91 -3.46
C GLU A 26 13.28 4.59 -2.08
N VAL A 27 14.45 4.76 -1.46
CA VAL A 27 14.59 5.17 -0.04
C VAL A 27 14.19 6.61 0.25
N ARG A 28 14.25 7.52 -0.72
CA ARG A 28 13.77 8.92 -0.60
C ARG A 28 12.25 8.96 -0.50
N GLY A 29 11.54 7.93 -0.97
CA GLY A 29 10.10 7.77 -0.76
C GLY A 29 9.71 7.77 0.73
N TYR A 30 10.62 7.36 1.62
CA TYR A 30 10.38 7.39 3.07
C TYR A 30 10.18 8.80 3.64
N LEU A 31 10.70 9.84 2.96
CA LEU A 31 10.48 11.24 3.36
C LEU A 31 9.01 11.66 3.25
N LEU A 32 8.21 10.94 2.45
CA LEU A 32 6.79 11.23 2.23
C LEU A 32 5.84 10.36 3.08
N LEU A 33 6.36 9.41 3.87
CA LEU A 33 5.52 8.51 4.68
C LEU A 33 4.67 9.25 5.71
N VAL A 34 5.20 10.32 6.32
CA VAL A 34 4.43 11.13 7.28
C VAL A 34 3.24 11.79 6.60
N LYS A 35 3.44 12.36 5.40
CA LYS A 35 2.37 12.95 4.61
C LYS A 35 1.34 11.89 4.22
N ALA A 36 1.78 10.75 3.68
CA ALA A 36 0.89 9.67 3.28
C ALA A 36 0.05 9.16 4.48
N GLY A 37 0.68 8.93 5.63
CA GLY A 37 0.00 8.52 6.85
C GLY A 37 -1.04 9.54 7.34
N LEU A 38 -0.72 10.83 7.33
CA LEU A 38 -1.68 11.89 7.66
C LEU A 38 -2.88 11.88 6.70
N LEU A 39 -2.64 11.80 5.39
CA LEU A 39 -3.71 11.70 4.40
C LEU A 39 -4.58 10.45 4.63
N GLN A 40 -4.00 9.30 4.96
CA GLN A 40 -4.77 8.09 5.27
C GLN A 40 -5.70 8.30 6.46
N LEU A 41 -5.20 8.92 7.54
CA LEU A 41 -5.98 9.17 8.75
C LEU A 41 -7.09 10.23 8.57
N MET A 42 -7.06 11.01 7.48
CA MET A 42 -8.14 11.94 7.14
C MET A 42 -9.41 11.22 6.62
N HIS A 43 -9.30 9.97 6.17
CA HIS A 43 -10.47 9.20 5.78
C HIS A 43 -11.09 8.53 7.02
N PRO A 44 -12.39 8.77 7.33
CA PRO A 44 -12.98 8.32 8.59
C PRO A 44 -12.86 6.83 8.88
N GLY A 45 -13.10 5.97 7.87
CA GLY A 45 -12.97 4.52 8.02
C GLY A 45 -11.55 4.05 8.28
N LEU A 46 -10.55 4.75 7.74
CA LEU A 46 -9.13 4.44 7.97
C LEU A 46 -8.70 4.92 9.36
N GLY A 47 -9.06 6.15 9.73
CA GLY A 47 -8.81 6.70 11.06
C GLY A 47 -9.36 5.79 12.16
N ALA A 48 -10.63 5.40 12.07
CA ALA A 48 -11.27 4.49 13.02
C ALA A 48 -10.68 3.06 12.96
N GLY A 49 -10.23 2.61 11.80
CA GLY A 49 -9.52 1.34 11.65
C GLY A 49 -8.19 1.33 12.41
N VAL A 50 -7.39 2.39 12.26
CA VAL A 50 -6.13 2.56 12.98
C VAL A 50 -6.37 2.72 14.47
N GLU A 51 -7.31 3.56 14.88
CA GLU A 51 -7.62 3.79 16.30
C GLU A 51 -8.04 2.50 17.01
N HIS A 52 -8.91 1.69 16.40
CA HIS A 52 -9.46 0.51 17.07
C HIS A 52 -8.61 -0.76 16.92
N HIS A 53 -7.78 -0.88 15.88
CA HIS A 53 -7.10 -2.14 15.52
C HIS A 53 -5.57 -2.03 15.40
N SER A 54 -4.97 -0.89 15.73
CA SER A 54 -3.52 -0.69 15.63
C SER A 54 -2.98 -0.03 16.89
N ASP A 55 -1.81 -0.45 17.34
CA ASP A 55 -1.09 0.19 18.45
C ASP A 55 -0.29 1.43 17.99
N PHE A 56 -0.71 2.05 16.89
CA PHE A 56 0.06 3.10 16.19
C PHE A 56 0.34 4.31 17.08
N PHE A 57 -0.59 4.67 17.98
CA PHE A 57 -0.42 5.84 18.84
C PHE A 57 0.56 5.61 19.99
N ASN A 58 0.86 4.36 20.34
CA ASN A 58 1.85 4.02 21.36
C ASN A 58 3.21 3.64 20.73
N GLU A 59 3.21 3.03 19.55
CA GLU A 59 4.41 2.56 18.84
C GLU A 59 4.40 2.95 17.34
N PRO A 60 4.38 4.25 17.00
CA PRO A 60 4.17 4.71 15.63
C PRO A 60 5.25 4.23 14.67
N TRP A 61 6.51 4.25 15.10
CA TRP A 61 7.63 3.89 14.23
C TRP A 61 7.77 2.38 14.08
N GLU A 62 7.58 1.64 15.15
CA GLU A 62 7.59 0.18 15.12
C GLU A 62 6.46 -0.36 14.24
N ARG A 63 5.26 0.24 14.33
CA ARG A 63 4.14 -0.10 13.43
C ARG A 63 4.48 0.16 11.97
N VAL A 64 5.10 1.28 11.65
CA VAL A 64 5.53 1.60 10.27
C VAL A 64 6.58 0.61 9.79
N LEU A 65 7.60 0.33 10.61
CA LEU A 65 8.69 -0.59 10.29
C LEU A 65 8.22 -2.04 10.08
N ARG A 66 7.15 -2.48 10.75
CA ARG A 66 6.51 -3.77 10.47
C ARG A 66 5.70 -3.79 9.17
N SER A 67 5.23 -2.64 8.71
CA SER A 67 4.37 -2.53 7.51
C SER A 67 5.17 -2.42 6.22
N VAL A 68 6.27 -1.66 6.23
CA VAL A 68 7.06 -1.37 5.02
C VAL A 68 7.53 -2.64 4.29
N PRO A 69 8.12 -3.65 4.97
CA PRO A 69 8.56 -4.87 4.30
C PRO A 69 7.42 -5.65 3.63
N GLU A 70 6.25 -5.72 4.26
CA GLU A 70 5.08 -6.40 3.68
C GLU A 70 4.60 -5.66 2.42
N ILE A 71 4.46 -4.33 2.47
CA ILE A 71 4.06 -3.51 1.31
C ILE A 71 5.06 -3.68 0.16
N GLN A 72 6.36 -3.62 0.47
CA GLN A 72 7.43 -3.81 -0.52
C GLN A 72 7.45 -5.23 -1.08
N GLY A 73 7.10 -6.24 -0.28
CA GLY A 73 7.04 -7.64 -0.68
C GLY A 73 6.06 -7.92 -1.83
N VAL A 74 5.00 -7.10 -1.98
CA VAL A 74 4.09 -7.17 -3.15
C VAL A 74 4.86 -7.03 -4.48
N THR A 75 6.00 -6.33 -4.46
CA THR A 75 6.88 -6.17 -5.63
C THR A 75 8.09 -7.07 -5.57
N PHE A 76 8.76 -7.10 -4.42
CA PHE A 76 10.10 -7.66 -4.30
C PHE A 76 10.13 -9.12 -3.88
N ASP A 77 9.02 -9.71 -3.43
CA ASP A 77 8.91 -11.17 -3.24
C ASP A 77 8.72 -11.90 -4.58
N TYR A 78 9.20 -11.31 -5.69
CA TYR A 78 9.05 -11.84 -7.03
C TYR A 78 9.63 -13.27 -7.17
N PRO A 79 8.93 -14.20 -7.83
CA PRO A 79 7.67 -14.01 -8.57
C PRO A 79 6.38 -14.14 -7.73
N ASP A 80 6.50 -14.31 -6.42
CA ASP A 80 5.41 -14.69 -5.52
C ASP A 80 4.68 -13.49 -4.86
N GLY A 81 4.89 -12.25 -5.35
CA GLY A 81 4.29 -11.03 -4.78
C GLY A 81 2.75 -11.05 -4.69
N ALA A 82 2.07 -11.83 -5.56
CA ALA A 82 0.62 -12.05 -5.47
C ALA A 82 0.19 -12.79 -4.18
N ALA A 83 1.01 -13.74 -3.71
CA ALA A 83 0.78 -14.42 -2.44
C ALA A 83 0.97 -13.46 -1.25
N THR A 84 1.97 -12.57 -1.33
CA THR A 84 2.18 -11.50 -0.36
C THR A 84 0.98 -10.53 -0.33
N ALA A 85 0.47 -10.12 -1.49
CA ALA A 85 -0.73 -9.29 -1.58
C ALA A 85 -1.96 -9.95 -0.94
N GLN A 86 -2.15 -11.26 -1.17
CA GLN A 86 -3.23 -12.04 -0.53
C GLN A 86 -3.09 -12.08 0.99
N LYS A 87 -1.88 -12.36 1.49
CA LYS A 87 -1.57 -12.34 2.94
C LYS A 87 -1.89 -10.98 3.56
N ILE A 88 -1.49 -9.88 2.91
CA ILE A 88 -1.80 -8.52 3.38
C ILE A 88 -3.30 -8.28 3.39
N ARG A 89 -4.02 -8.63 2.31
CA ARG A 89 -5.49 -8.53 2.26
C ARG A 89 -6.13 -9.30 3.42
N ASP A 90 -5.63 -10.49 3.73
CA ASP A 90 -6.19 -11.35 4.77
C ASP A 90 -6.02 -10.73 6.17
N TYR A 91 -4.93 -10.00 6.44
CA TYR A 91 -4.80 -9.19 7.66
C TYR A 91 -5.91 -8.15 7.83
N HIS A 92 -6.49 -7.66 6.73
CA HIS A 92 -7.53 -6.62 6.74
C HIS A 92 -8.95 -7.17 6.80
N THR A 93 -9.17 -8.49 6.69
CA THR A 93 -10.51 -9.10 6.65
C THR A 93 -11.29 -8.98 7.96
N HIS A 94 -10.59 -8.76 9.07
CA HIS A 94 -11.18 -8.59 10.40
C HIS A 94 -11.17 -7.14 10.90
N ILE A 95 -10.56 -6.22 10.15
CA ILE A 95 -10.48 -4.80 10.52
C ILE A 95 -11.78 -4.12 10.09
N LYS A 96 -12.70 -4.02 11.04
CA LYS A 96 -14.03 -3.44 10.86
C LYS A 96 -14.62 -3.01 12.18
N GLY A 97 -15.64 -2.15 12.13
CA GLY A 97 -16.31 -1.68 13.33
C GLY A 97 -17.32 -0.58 13.04
N THR A 98 -17.56 0.21 14.08
CA THR A 98 -18.37 1.41 14.04
C THR A 98 -17.55 2.54 14.64
N ASP A 99 -17.45 3.68 13.95
CA ASP A 99 -16.69 4.84 14.43
C ASP A 99 -17.44 5.63 15.52
N ALA A 100 -16.79 6.66 16.06
CA ALA A 100 -17.35 7.52 17.11
C ALA A 100 -18.62 8.30 16.69
N GLN A 101 -18.92 8.38 15.39
CA GLN A 101 -20.13 9.00 14.84
C GLN A 101 -21.23 7.98 14.48
N GLY A 102 -21.02 6.69 14.80
CA GLY A 102 -21.99 5.63 14.53
C GLY A 102 -21.94 5.08 13.10
N ARG A 103 -20.94 5.44 12.29
CA ARG A 103 -20.80 4.94 10.92
C ARG A 103 -20.06 3.60 10.93
N ARG A 104 -20.57 2.63 10.16
CA ARG A 104 -19.87 1.34 9.97
C ARG A 104 -18.70 1.52 9.03
N TYR A 105 -17.61 0.80 9.29
CA TYR A 105 -16.46 0.74 8.39
C TYR A 105 -15.90 -0.69 8.30
N HIS A 106 -15.26 -0.98 7.18
CA HIS A 106 -14.43 -2.15 6.95
C HIS A 106 -13.18 -1.72 6.16
N ALA A 107 -12.01 -2.25 6.51
CA ALA A 107 -10.76 -1.90 5.82
C ALA A 107 -10.79 -2.24 4.31
N LEU A 108 -11.54 -3.29 3.96
CA LEU A 108 -11.79 -3.72 2.58
C LEU A 108 -13.05 -3.11 1.94
N ASP A 109 -13.71 -2.13 2.58
CA ASP A 109 -14.75 -1.36 1.88
C ASP A 109 -14.09 -0.62 0.69
N PRO A 110 -14.71 -0.56 -0.50
CA PRO A 110 -14.05 -0.05 -1.71
C PRO A 110 -13.44 1.35 -1.54
N GLU A 111 -14.15 2.27 -0.90
CA GLU A 111 -13.67 3.65 -0.68
C GLU A 111 -12.48 3.70 0.30
N THR A 112 -12.58 2.98 1.42
CA THR A 112 -11.52 2.89 2.44
C THR A 112 -10.25 2.27 1.87
N TYR A 113 -10.42 1.15 1.15
CA TYR A 113 -9.33 0.44 0.49
C TYR A 113 -8.66 1.30 -0.57
N PHE A 114 -9.45 1.93 -1.44
CA PHE A 114 -8.95 2.81 -2.48
C PHE A 114 -8.19 4.00 -1.91
N TRP A 115 -8.73 4.67 -0.89
CA TRP A 115 -8.08 5.83 -0.28
C TRP A 115 -6.69 5.50 0.25
N ALA A 116 -6.52 4.36 0.94
CA ALA A 116 -5.22 3.92 1.40
C ALA A 116 -4.20 3.81 0.25
N HIS A 117 -4.58 3.16 -0.85
CA HIS A 117 -3.72 3.00 -2.01
C HIS A 117 -3.45 4.33 -2.73
N ALA A 118 -4.47 5.18 -2.89
CA ALA A 118 -4.32 6.48 -3.52
C ALA A 118 -3.27 7.35 -2.81
N THR A 119 -3.21 7.33 -1.48
CA THR A 119 -2.17 8.07 -0.72
C THR A 119 -0.76 7.52 -0.89
N ILE A 120 -0.63 6.20 -1.13
CA ILE A 120 0.67 5.57 -1.42
C ILE A 120 1.13 5.97 -2.82
N TRP A 121 0.23 5.93 -3.81
CA TRP A 121 0.52 6.36 -5.17
C TRP A 121 0.83 7.86 -5.27
N ASP A 122 0.08 8.70 -4.56
CA ASP A 122 0.35 10.14 -4.45
C ASP A 122 1.78 10.40 -3.93
N ALA A 123 2.21 9.65 -2.91
CA ALA A 123 3.57 9.73 -2.39
C ALA A 123 4.61 9.22 -3.41
N LEU A 124 4.33 8.12 -4.11
CA LEU A 124 5.23 7.59 -5.14
C LEU A 124 5.42 8.60 -6.28
N PHE A 125 4.34 9.16 -6.79
CA PHE A 125 4.39 10.14 -7.88
C PHE A 125 5.15 11.40 -7.48
N GLN A 126 4.89 11.93 -6.29
CA GLN A 126 5.64 13.07 -5.78
C GLN A 126 7.11 12.77 -5.58
N MET A 127 7.45 11.57 -5.12
CA MET A 127 8.85 11.18 -5.00
C MET A 127 9.54 11.16 -6.38
N ILE A 128 8.90 10.60 -7.40
CA ILE A 128 9.47 10.58 -8.76
C ILE A 128 9.61 12.01 -9.30
N ASP A 129 8.55 12.83 -9.18
CA ASP A 129 8.53 14.24 -9.62
C ASP A 129 9.64 15.08 -8.96
N LEU A 130 9.86 14.89 -7.65
CA LEU A 130 10.82 15.68 -6.87
C LEU A 130 12.27 15.24 -7.08
N PHE A 131 12.50 13.94 -7.33
CA PHE A 131 13.82 13.35 -7.17
C PHE A 131 14.37 12.62 -8.42
N ASP A 132 13.57 12.48 -9.46
CA ASP A 132 13.98 11.88 -10.74
C ASP A 132 13.57 12.76 -11.92
N HIS A 133 12.27 12.92 -12.20
CA HIS A 133 11.75 13.76 -13.29
C HIS A 133 10.24 14.00 -13.15
N PRO A 134 9.68 15.08 -13.73
CA PRO A 134 8.24 15.27 -13.83
C PRO A 134 7.60 14.13 -14.65
N MET A 135 6.74 13.35 -14.02
CA MET A 135 6.10 12.18 -14.61
C MET A 135 5.14 12.54 -15.74
N THR A 136 5.16 11.73 -16.79
CA THR A 136 4.14 11.74 -17.83
C THR A 136 2.88 10.99 -17.40
N GLU A 137 1.73 11.28 -18.03
CA GLU A 137 0.50 10.52 -17.78
C GLU A 137 0.65 9.03 -18.11
N ALA A 138 1.43 8.70 -19.15
CA ALA A 138 1.71 7.31 -19.52
C ALA A 138 2.51 6.55 -18.45
N GLU A 139 3.39 7.23 -17.70
CA GLU A 139 4.11 6.62 -16.58
C GLU A 139 3.22 6.44 -15.36
N LYS A 140 2.28 7.37 -15.12
CA LYS A 140 1.27 7.22 -14.06
C LYS A 140 0.34 6.04 -14.34
N GLU A 141 -0.13 5.88 -15.58
CA GLU A 141 -0.94 4.74 -16.02
C GLU A 141 -0.20 3.39 -15.94
N GLN A 142 1.13 3.39 -16.04
CA GLN A 142 1.91 2.16 -15.85
C GLN A 142 2.08 1.76 -14.37
N LEU A 143 1.89 2.71 -13.46
CA LEU A 143 2.04 2.49 -12.02
C LEU A 143 0.69 2.24 -11.31
N TYR A 144 -0.41 2.77 -11.84
CA TYR A 144 -1.76 2.69 -11.26
C TYR A 144 -2.73 1.95 -12.19
#